data_AF-A0A1X0S9H1-F1
#
_entry.id   AF-A0A1X0S9H1-F1
#
_cell.length_a   1.000
_cell.length_b   1.000
_cell.length_c   1.000
_cell.angle_alpha   90.00
_cell.angle_beta   90.00
_cell.angle_gamma   90.00
#
_symmetry.space_group_name_H-M   'P 1'
#
loop_
_entity.id
_entity.type
_entity.pdbx_description
1 polymer ?
#
loop_
_entity_poly.entity_id
_entity_poly.type
_entity_poly.pdbx_seq_one_letter_code
_entity_poly.pdbx_strand_id
1 'polypeptide(L)'
;TLLFVQTIYCYCIYNNSDGTYRVRQQPYNTGGTYFSRFAVEQLKPGDKACCAYTNSDCVKNNDPNDPVWFNKMEGVPRYAYFPNTDINVPAGGWLEFGGTGIDASFIRVFYANGTDFD
;
A
#
# COMPACT_ATOMS: atom_id res chain seq x y z
N THR A 1 28.64 -2.93 3.76
CA THR A 1 27.50 -3.31 4.61
C THR A 1 26.65 -4.26 3.81
N LEU A 2 26.53 -5.53 4.20
CA LEU A 2 25.60 -6.44 3.55
C LEU A 2 24.17 -5.93 3.83
N LEU A 3 23.48 -5.50 2.79
CA LEU A 3 22.04 -5.29 2.82
C LEU A 3 21.42 -6.68 3.06
N PHE A 4 20.98 -6.93 4.30
CA PHE A 4 20.07 -8.03 4.58
C PHE A 4 18.79 -7.75 3.79
N VAL A 5 18.67 -8.35 2.60
CA VAL A 5 17.38 -8.50 1.94
C VAL A 5 16.62 -9.51 2.79
N GLN A 6 15.97 -9.04 3.87
CA GLN A 6 14.86 -9.79 4.41
C GLN A 6 13.86 -9.88 3.26
N THR A 7 13.63 -11.09 2.75
CA THR A 7 12.50 -11.34 1.86
C THR A 7 11.26 -11.11 2.72
N ILE A 8 10.81 -9.86 2.80
CA ILE A 8 9.58 -9.53 3.50
C ILE A 8 8.49 -10.06 2.57
N TYR A 9 7.81 -11.12 3.00
CA TYR A 9 6.76 -11.78 2.23
C TYR A 9 5.48 -10.92 2.17
N CYS A 10 5.60 -9.61 2.04
CA CYS A 10 4.53 -8.64 2.20
C CYS A 10 4.65 -7.51 1.18
N TYR A 11 3.51 -6.92 0.84
CA TYR A 11 3.49 -5.55 0.40
C TYR A 11 3.39 -4.62 1.61
N CYS A 12 4.01 -3.44 1.52
CA CYS A 12 3.94 -2.43 2.57
C CYS A 12 3.55 -1.06 2.01
N ILE A 13 2.91 -0.26 2.86
CA ILE A 13 2.55 1.12 2.60
C ILE A 13 3.21 1.96 3.68
N TYR A 14 4.08 2.89 3.27
CA TYR A 14 4.80 3.80 4.13
C TYR A 14 4.25 5.21 3.97
N ASN A 15 3.97 5.87 5.09
CA ASN A 15 3.62 7.28 5.08
C ASN A 15 4.80 8.14 5.53
N ASN A 16 5.55 8.64 4.56
CA ASN A 16 6.66 9.58 4.75
C ASN A 16 6.24 11.03 4.48
N SER A 17 4.93 11.33 4.37
CA SER A 17 4.42 12.69 4.24
C SER A 17 3.95 13.25 5.59
N ASP A 18 3.44 14.48 5.58
CA ASP A 18 2.75 15.13 6.70
C ASP A 18 1.23 14.83 6.75
N GLY A 19 0.71 14.18 5.72
CA GLY A 19 -0.70 13.81 5.59
C GLY A 19 -1.10 12.60 6.44
N THR A 20 -2.40 12.44 6.69
CA THR A 20 -2.96 11.18 7.24
C THR A 20 -3.87 10.55 6.20
N TYR A 21 -3.61 9.28 5.89
CA TYR A 21 -4.30 8.59 4.81
C TYR A 21 -5.23 7.49 5.30
N ARG A 22 -6.36 7.40 4.63
CA ARG A 22 -7.17 6.19 4.56
C ARG A 22 -6.74 5.41 3.32
N VAL A 23 -6.46 4.12 3.48
CA VAL A 23 -6.05 3.25 2.37
C VAL A 23 -6.87 1.98 2.37
N ARG A 24 -7.31 1.53 1.19
CA ARG A 24 -8.06 0.29 1.07
C ARG A 24 -7.72 -0.43 -0.22
N GLN A 25 -7.45 -1.72 -0.09
CA GLN A 25 -7.24 -2.61 -1.23
C GLN A 25 -8.51 -2.70 -2.08
N GLN A 26 -8.35 -2.76 -3.39
CA GLN A 26 -9.41 -3.02 -4.36
C GLN A 26 -9.68 -4.54 -4.49
N PRO A 27 -10.85 -4.97 -5.00
CA PRO A 27 -11.23 -6.40 -4.98
C PRO A 27 -10.48 -7.28 -5.99
N TYR A 28 -9.69 -6.71 -6.89
CA TYR A 28 -9.17 -7.42 -8.07
C TYR A 28 -8.23 -8.60 -7.75
N ASN A 29 -7.40 -8.47 -6.72
CA ASN A 29 -6.41 -9.48 -6.34
C ASN A 29 -6.36 -9.73 -4.83
N THR A 30 -7.54 -9.92 -4.24
CA THR A 30 -7.70 -10.38 -2.85
C THR A 30 -8.58 -11.62 -2.88
N GLY A 31 -8.25 -12.64 -2.08
CA GLY A 31 -9.16 -13.75 -1.78
C GLY A 31 -10.18 -13.39 -0.69
N GLY A 32 -10.03 -12.22 -0.06
CA GLY A 32 -10.86 -11.73 1.03
C GLY A 32 -12.10 -10.96 0.56
N THR A 33 -13.07 -10.86 1.46
CA THR A 33 -14.27 -10.03 1.26
C THR A 33 -13.95 -8.55 1.42
N TYR A 34 -14.91 -7.66 1.17
CA TYR A 34 -14.76 -6.23 1.47
C TYR A 34 -14.29 -5.97 2.91
N PHE A 35 -14.69 -6.81 3.87
CA PHE A 35 -14.37 -6.61 5.29
C PHE A 35 -13.04 -7.25 5.71
N SER A 36 -12.53 -8.26 4.99
CA SER A 36 -11.28 -8.94 5.35
C SER A 36 -10.07 -8.48 4.54
N ARG A 37 -10.28 -7.94 3.33
CA ARG A 37 -9.18 -7.38 2.53
C ARG A 37 -8.49 -6.22 3.23
N PHE A 38 -7.23 -6.01 2.91
CA PHE A 38 -6.39 -5.01 3.56
C PHE A 38 -7.01 -3.61 3.51
N ALA A 39 -7.07 -2.97 4.68
CA ALA A 39 -7.51 -1.59 4.83
C ALA A 39 -6.85 -0.96 6.06
N VAL A 40 -6.55 0.33 5.95
CA VAL A 40 -6.03 1.17 7.03
C VAL A 40 -6.90 2.42 7.09
N GLU A 41 -7.52 2.64 8.24
CA GLU A 41 -8.44 3.77 8.42
C GLU A 41 -7.71 5.07 8.77
N GLN A 42 -6.54 4.98 9.41
CA GLN A 42 -5.67 6.11 9.76
C GLN A 42 -4.21 5.69 9.67
N LEU A 43 -3.56 5.99 8.55
CA LEU A 43 -2.11 5.86 8.37
C LEU A 43 -1.48 7.24 8.60
N LYS A 44 -0.94 7.48 9.80
CA LYS A 44 -0.42 8.80 10.20
C LYS A 44 0.99 9.05 9.65
N PRO A 45 1.50 10.28 9.69
CA PRO A 45 2.90 10.57 9.37
C PRO A 45 3.86 9.66 10.14
N GLY A 46 4.76 8.99 9.42
CA GLY A 46 5.72 8.02 9.94
C GLY A 46 5.18 6.61 10.13
N ASP A 47 3.87 6.37 9.99
CA ASP A 47 3.30 5.04 10.11
C ASP A 47 3.59 4.17 8.87
N LYS A 48 3.55 2.86 9.08
CA LYS A 48 3.50 1.87 8.01
C LYS A 48 2.45 0.81 8.28
N ALA A 49 1.93 0.24 7.21
CA ALA A 49 1.05 -0.92 7.26
C ALA A 49 1.43 -1.91 6.16
N CYS A 50 1.46 -3.19 6.49
CA CYS A 50 1.85 -4.24 5.55
C CYS A 50 0.83 -5.36 5.55
N CYS A 51 0.74 -6.09 4.44
CA CYS A 51 0.13 -7.40 4.45
C CYS A 51 0.97 -8.43 3.72
N ALA A 52 1.04 -9.62 4.30
CA ALA A 52 1.74 -10.73 3.70
C ALA A 52 1.05 -11.18 2.42
N TYR A 53 1.78 -11.33 1.32
CA TYR A 53 1.22 -11.90 0.09
C TYR A 53 0.90 -13.38 0.26
N THR A 54 1.48 -14.06 1.26
CA THR A 54 1.11 -15.43 1.62
C THR A 54 -0.23 -15.51 2.38
N ASN A 55 -0.84 -14.36 2.72
CA ASN A 55 -2.19 -14.32 3.25
C ASN A 55 -3.18 -14.18 2.08
N SER A 56 -4.06 -15.17 1.93
CA SER A 56 -5.08 -15.20 0.88
C SER A 56 -6.07 -14.03 0.96
N ASP A 57 -6.31 -13.45 2.13
CA ASP A 57 -7.12 -12.22 2.26
C ASP A 57 -6.42 -11.01 1.61
N CYS A 58 -5.11 -11.07 1.40
CA CYS A 58 -4.31 -9.97 0.86
C CYS A 58 -3.87 -10.20 -0.57
N VAL A 59 -3.50 -11.42 -0.95
CA VAL A 59 -3.15 -11.78 -2.33
C VAL A 59 -3.69 -13.17 -2.61
N LYS A 60 -4.56 -13.29 -3.62
CA LYS A 60 -5.28 -14.54 -3.87
C LYS A 60 -4.35 -15.69 -4.27
N ASN A 61 -3.33 -15.42 -5.09
CA ASN A 61 -2.48 -16.45 -5.68
C ASN A 61 -1.17 -16.67 -4.92
N ASN A 62 -0.91 -15.92 -3.85
CA ASN A 62 0.35 -15.91 -3.11
C ASN A 62 1.61 -15.63 -3.97
N ASP A 63 1.46 -14.98 -5.13
CA ASP A 63 2.57 -14.60 -6.00
C ASP A 63 3.10 -13.20 -5.59
N PRO A 64 4.41 -13.04 -5.29
CA PRO A 64 5.00 -11.74 -4.96
C PRO A 64 4.98 -10.70 -6.10
N ASN A 65 4.79 -11.14 -7.34
CA ASN A 65 4.73 -10.26 -8.51
C ASN A 65 3.31 -9.89 -8.89
N ASP A 66 2.31 -10.49 -8.25
CA ASP A 66 0.93 -10.16 -8.56
C ASP A 66 0.65 -8.69 -8.20
N PRO A 67 -0.05 -7.95 -9.07
CA PRO A 67 -0.44 -6.57 -8.79
C PRO A 67 -1.49 -6.51 -7.67
N VAL A 68 -1.30 -5.56 -6.76
CA VAL A 68 -2.25 -5.21 -5.70
C VAL A 68 -2.64 -3.75 -5.89
N TRP A 69 -3.94 -3.48 -6.02
CA TRP A 69 -4.44 -2.13 -6.26
C TRP A 69 -5.03 -1.50 -5.00
N PHE A 70 -4.77 -0.21 -4.78
CA PHE A 70 -5.23 0.51 -3.60
C PHE A 70 -5.88 1.84 -3.97
N ASN A 71 -7.04 2.10 -3.36
CA ASN A 71 -7.55 3.46 -3.26
C ASN A 71 -6.96 4.16 -2.04
N LYS A 72 -6.65 5.46 -2.17
CA LYS A 72 -6.24 6.31 -1.05
C LYS A 72 -7.11 7.56 -0.92
N MET A 73 -7.16 8.11 0.29
CA MET A 73 -7.80 9.39 0.57
C MET A 73 -7.07 10.12 1.70
N GLU A 74 -6.80 11.40 1.53
CA GLU A 74 -6.06 12.22 2.50
C GLU A 74 -7.01 13.09 3.35
N GLY A 75 -6.87 13.04 4.68
CA GLY A 75 -7.51 14.01 5.58
C GLY A 75 -9.03 13.86 5.79
N VAL A 76 -9.62 12.67 5.60
CA VAL A 76 -11.09 12.55 5.50
C VAL A 76 -11.72 11.64 6.55
N PRO A 77 -12.91 11.99 7.10
CA PRO A 77 -13.67 11.11 7.99
C PRO A 77 -14.12 9.80 7.32
N ARG A 78 -14.31 8.76 8.14
CA ARG A 78 -14.58 7.33 7.81
C ARG A 78 -15.65 7.05 6.73
N TYR A 79 -16.55 8.01 6.44
CA TYR A 79 -17.71 7.84 5.55
C TYR A 79 -17.57 8.49 4.18
N ALA A 80 -16.45 9.13 3.87
CA ALA A 80 -16.28 9.74 2.55
C ALA A 80 -15.96 8.70 1.47
N TYR A 81 -16.41 9.01 0.25
CA TYR A 81 -16.16 8.21 -0.96
C TYR A 81 -14.68 8.26 -1.32
N PHE A 82 -14.04 7.11 -1.53
CA PHE A 82 -12.67 7.04 -2.02
C PHE A 82 -12.64 7.51 -3.47
N PRO A 83 -11.86 8.55 -3.82
CA PRO A 83 -11.59 8.82 -5.23
C PRO A 83 -10.87 7.59 -5.82
N ASN A 84 -11.24 7.21 -7.04
CA ASN A 84 -10.54 6.15 -7.76
C ASN A 84 -9.10 6.60 -7.97
N THR A 85 -8.22 6.07 -7.14
CA THR A 85 -6.77 6.17 -7.30
C THR A 85 -6.35 4.74 -7.55
N ASP A 86 -5.99 4.41 -8.78
CA ASP A 86 -5.59 3.05 -9.14
C ASP A 86 -4.08 2.92 -8.96
N ILE A 87 -3.64 2.82 -7.70
CA ILE A 87 -2.21 2.62 -7.38
C ILE A 87 -1.97 1.11 -7.37
N ASN A 88 -1.21 0.59 -8.34
CA ASN A 88 -0.79 -0.80 -8.38
C ASN A 88 0.59 -0.98 -7.71
N VAL A 89 0.72 -2.04 -6.92
CA VAL A 89 1.94 -2.37 -6.20
C VAL A 89 2.20 -3.87 -6.36
N PRO A 90 3.44 -4.31 -6.66
CA PRO A 90 3.78 -5.71 -6.58
C PRO A 90 3.49 -6.26 -5.18
N ALA A 91 2.90 -7.44 -5.09
CA ALA A 91 2.54 -8.09 -3.84
C ALA A 91 3.71 -8.29 -2.84
N GLY A 92 4.96 -8.33 -3.30
CA GLY A 92 6.18 -8.31 -2.48
C GLY A 92 6.91 -6.96 -2.42
N GLY A 93 6.36 -5.94 -3.06
CA GLY A 93 6.93 -4.59 -3.16
C GLY A 93 6.46 -3.65 -2.05
N TRP A 94 6.61 -2.35 -2.25
CA TRP A 94 6.01 -1.37 -1.35
C TRP A 94 5.67 -0.08 -2.08
N LEU A 95 4.85 0.74 -1.43
CA LEU A 95 4.56 2.09 -1.87
C LEU A 95 4.88 3.09 -0.75
N GLU A 96 5.30 4.27 -1.15
CA GLU A 96 5.57 5.40 -0.26
C GLU A 96 4.68 6.57 -0.63
N PHE A 97 3.97 7.10 0.35
CA PHE A 97 3.46 8.46 0.30
C PHE A 97 4.54 9.39 0.83
N GLY A 98 4.82 10.47 0.12
CA GLY A 98 5.75 11.48 0.58
C GLY A 98 5.36 12.85 0.10
N GLY A 99 6.17 13.85 0.48
CA GLY A 99 5.86 15.26 0.27
C GLY A 99 5.50 15.95 1.58
N THR A 100 5.78 17.25 1.65
CA THR A 100 5.43 18.11 2.79
C THR A 100 4.80 19.38 2.27
N GLY A 101 3.61 19.73 2.76
CA GLY A 101 2.83 20.84 2.25
C GLY A 101 1.97 20.51 1.03
N ILE A 102 1.04 21.42 0.71
CA ILE A 102 -0.12 21.21 -0.18
C ILE A 102 0.27 20.82 -1.61
N ASP A 103 1.45 21.25 -2.09
CA ASP A 103 1.87 21.09 -3.49
C ASP A 103 2.99 20.05 -3.69
N ALA A 104 3.44 19.36 -2.63
CA ALA A 104 4.63 18.50 -2.69
C ALA A 104 4.32 16.99 -2.62
N SER A 105 3.04 16.60 -2.57
CA SER A 105 2.67 15.20 -2.38
C SER A 105 3.08 14.33 -3.58
N PHE A 106 3.65 13.16 -3.31
CA PHE A 106 4.01 12.17 -4.31
C PHE A 106 3.65 10.75 -3.86
N ILE A 107 3.58 9.84 -4.83
CA ILE A 107 3.51 8.40 -4.61
C ILE A 107 4.71 7.80 -5.34
N ARG A 108 5.46 6.94 -4.66
CA ARG A 108 6.46 6.08 -5.30
C ARG A 108 6.12 4.64 -5.01
N VAL A 109 6.34 3.78 -6.00
CA VAL A 109 6.11 2.35 -5.88
C VAL A 109 7.43 1.64 -6.21
N PHE A 110 7.72 0.56 -5.49
CA PHE A 110 8.97 -0.17 -5.60
C PHE A 110 8.70 -1.67 -5.67
N TYR A 111 9.53 -2.36 -6.44
CA TYR A 111 9.66 -3.82 -6.36
C TYR A 111 10.34 -4.24 -5.05
N ALA A 112 10.25 -5.53 -4.70
CA ALA A 112 10.84 -6.10 -3.47
C ALA A 112 12.36 -5.85 -3.32
N ASN A 113 13.06 -5.67 -4.44
CA ASN A 113 14.50 -5.39 -4.50
C ASN A 113 14.85 -3.89 -4.35
N GLY A 114 13.84 -3.02 -4.26
CA GLY A 114 13.99 -1.56 -4.15
C GLY A 114 14.20 -0.80 -5.44
N THR A 115 14.06 -1.44 -6.61
CA THR A 115 13.98 -0.70 -7.87
C THR A 115 12.60 -0.06 -8.02
N ASP A 116 12.54 1.12 -8.63
CA ASP A 116 11.28 1.80 -8.94
C ASP A 116 10.36 0.91 -9.79
N PHE A 117 9.07 0.98 -9.49
CA PHE A 117 8.00 0.35 -10.23
C PHE A 117 7.34 1.45 -11.07
N ASP A 118 7.68 1.46 -12.36
CA ASP A 118 7.29 2.46 -13.38
C ASP A 118 5.78 2.46 -13.65
#